data_AF-A0A2W2PJQ5-F1
#
_entry.id   AF-A0A2W2PJQ5-F1
#
_cell.length_a   1.000
_cell.length_b   1.000
_cell.length_c   1.000
_cell.angle_alpha   90.00
_cell.angle_beta   90.00
_cell.angle_gamma   90.00
#
_symmetry.space_group_name_H-M   'P 1'
#
loop_
_entity.id
_entity.type
_entity.pdbx_description
1 polymer ?
#
loop_
_entity_poly.entity_id
_entity_poly.type
_entity_poly.pdbx_seq_one_letter_code
_entity_poly.pdbx_strand_id
1 'polypeptide(L)'
;MGKPDTRRVDREIRKTNRKLEAVREREMWPLDGRERRAILAAMAGGSYRVVRGRSTDHADRRLESAWSSAETRLIAEITALQTERQRIVTEAAAAKSAKKSSGWW
;
A
#
# COMPACT_ATOMS: atom_id res chain seq x y z
N MET A 1 -13.85 28.67 -9.96
CA MET A 1 -12.95 27.53 -10.25
C MET A 1 -13.50 26.32 -9.53
N GLY A 2 -13.66 25.19 -10.23
CA GLY A 2 -13.91 23.92 -9.57
C GLY A 2 -12.72 23.56 -8.68
N LYS A 3 -12.99 22.96 -7.52
CA LYS A 3 -11.93 22.38 -6.68
C LYS A 3 -11.14 21.36 -7.52
N PRO A 4 -9.80 21.22 -7.32
CA PRO A 4 -9.04 20.17 -7.99
C PRO A 4 -9.74 18.82 -7.74
N ASP A 5 -9.95 18.04 -8.79
CA ASP A 5 -10.63 16.74 -8.66
C ASP A 5 -9.66 15.70 -8.08
N THR A 6 -9.41 15.80 -6.78
CA THR A 6 -8.64 14.82 -6.02
C THR A 6 -9.50 13.66 -5.53
N ARG A 7 -10.83 13.69 -5.76
CA ARG A 7 -11.77 12.74 -5.14
C ARG A 7 -11.49 11.30 -5.53
N ARG A 8 -11.06 11.07 -6.77
CA ARG A 8 -10.64 9.74 -7.25
C ARG A 8 -9.42 9.25 -6.49
N VAL A 9 -8.36 10.05 -6.44
CA VAL A 9 -7.09 9.71 -5.77
C VAL A 9 -7.31 9.54 -4.26
N ASP A 10 -8.10 10.41 -3.62
CA ASP A 10 -8.45 10.31 -2.20
C ASP A 10 -9.27 9.04 -1.89
N ARG A 11 -10.10 8.57 -2.83
CA ARG A 11 -10.82 7.29 -2.71
C ARG A 11 -9.87 6.10 -2.80
N GLU A 12 -8.91 6.16 -3.71
CA GLU A 12 -7.89 5.12 -3.89
C GLU A 12 -6.97 5.05 -2.66
N ILE A 13 -6.47 6.19 -2.15
CA ILE A 13 -5.68 6.26 -0.91
C ILE A 13 -6.44 5.62 0.26
N ARG A 14 -7.72 5.95 0.43
CA ARG A 14 -8.54 5.35 1.51
C ARG A 14 -8.69 3.84 1.34
N LYS A 15 -8.86 3.35 0.10
CA LYS A 15 -8.98 1.91 -0.17
C LYS A 15 -7.66 1.20 0.13
N THR A 16 -6.53 1.77 -0.25
CA THR A 16 -5.21 1.18 -0.01
C THR A 16 -4.80 1.25 1.46
N ASN A 17 -5.18 2.31 2.18
CA ASN A 17 -5.03 2.36 3.65
C ASN A 17 -5.81 1.26 4.35
N ARG A 18 -7.06 0.97 3.93
CA ARG A 18 -7.82 -0.16 4.51
C ARG A 18 -7.15 -1.51 4.24
N LYS A 19 -6.53 -1.68 3.07
CA LYS A 19 -5.74 -2.88 2.77
C LYS A 19 -4.51 -2.96 3.67
N LEU A 20 -3.85 -1.84 3.94
CA LEU A 20 -2.68 -1.78 4.83
C LEU A 20 -3.06 -2.16 6.27
N GLU A 21 -4.18 -1.63 6.76
CA GLU A 21 -4.75 -2.01 8.08
C GLU A 21 -4.99 -3.52 8.15
N ALA A 22 -5.66 -4.07 7.14
CA ALA A 22 -5.94 -5.50 7.04
C ALA A 22 -4.65 -6.35 7.00
N VAL A 23 -3.61 -5.92 6.28
CA VAL A 23 -2.30 -6.60 6.29
C VAL A 23 -1.67 -6.58 7.69
N ARG A 24 -1.78 -5.46 8.42
CA ARG A 24 -1.27 -5.34 9.79
C ARG A 24 -2.03 -6.23 10.79
N GLU A 25 -3.33 -6.41 10.57
CA GLU A 25 -4.17 -7.36 11.31
C GLU A 25 -3.97 -8.82 10.88
N ARG A 26 -3.01 -9.09 9.99
CA ARG A 26 -2.70 -10.42 9.41
C ARG A 26 -3.86 -11.02 8.60
N GLU A 27 -4.70 -10.18 8.02
CA GLU A 27 -5.74 -10.62 7.09
C GLU A 27 -5.14 -10.90 5.69
N MET A 28 -5.67 -11.94 5.03
CA MET A 28 -5.10 -12.44 3.77
C MET A 28 -5.78 -11.91 2.50
N TRP A 29 -6.95 -11.27 2.59
CA TRP A 29 -7.66 -10.73 1.42
C TRP A 29 -6.96 -9.57 0.68
N PRO A 30 -6.13 -8.69 1.31
CA PRO A 30 -5.47 -7.60 0.59
C PRO A 30 -4.19 -8.01 -0.14
N LEU A 31 -3.78 -9.28 -0.02
CA LEU A 31 -2.53 -9.82 -0.55
C LEU A 31 -2.62 -10.15 -2.04
N ASP A 32 -1.52 -9.97 -2.76
CA ASP A 32 -1.31 -10.53 -4.09
C ASP A 32 -1.18 -12.08 -4.02
N GLY A 33 -1.45 -12.76 -5.12
CA GLY A 33 -1.19 -14.19 -5.28
C GLY A 33 0.27 -14.60 -5.01
N ARG A 34 1.27 -13.75 -5.28
CA ARG A 34 2.66 -14.05 -4.89
C ARG A 34 2.84 -14.03 -3.37
N GLU A 35 2.36 -12.97 -2.72
CA GLU A 35 2.42 -12.78 -1.26
C GLU A 35 1.65 -13.90 -0.53
N ARG A 36 0.45 -14.21 -1.01
CA ARG A 36 -0.38 -15.29 -0.48
C ARG A 36 0.29 -16.65 -0.60
N ARG A 37 0.94 -16.96 -1.73
CA ARG A 37 1.73 -18.19 -1.89
C ARG A 37 2.92 -18.24 -0.95
N ALA A 38 3.62 -17.13 -0.74
CA ALA A 38 4.75 -17.08 0.17
C ALA A 38 4.33 -17.37 1.63
N ILE A 39 3.23 -16.77 2.09
CA ILE A 39 2.67 -17.02 3.43
C ILE A 39 2.22 -18.47 3.57
N LEU A 40 1.45 -19.00 2.61
CA LEU A 40 0.98 -20.38 2.64
C LEU A 40 2.14 -21.39 2.61
N ALA A 41 3.17 -21.14 1.79
CA ALA A 41 4.35 -21.99 1.72
C ALA A 41 5.15 -21.96 3.04
N ALA A 42 5.24 -20.80 3.70
CA ALA A 42 5.89 -20.69 5.01
C ALA A 42 5.11 -21.47 6.08
N MET A 43 3.77 -21.34 6.13
CA MET A 43 2.92 -22.07 7.06
C MET A 43 2.99 -23.60 6.85
N ALA A 44 2.91 -24.06 5.60
CA ALA A 44 3.05 -25.47 5.26
C ALA A 44 4.46 -26.01 5.61
N GLY A 45 5.50 -25.23 5.33
CA GLY A 45 6.87 -25.59 5.69
C GLY A 45 7.09 -25.67 7.21
N GLY A 46 6.49 -24.76 7.98
CA GLY A 46 6.53 -24.77 9.45
C GLY A 46 5.85 -25.99 10.04
N SER A 47 4.60 -26.26 9.66
CA SER A 47 3.85 -27.43 10.11
C SER A 47 4.56 -28.75 9.79
N TYR A 48 5.13 -28.88 8.59
CA TYR A 48 5.93 -30.07 8.23
C TYR A 48 7.16 -30.26 9.13
N ARG A 49 7.82 -29.18 9.52
CA ARG A 49 8.98 -29.26 10.44
C ARG A 49 8.56 -29.61 11.87
N VAL A 50 7.45 -29.06 12.36
CA VAL A 50 6.89 -29.40 13.68
C VAL A 50 6.60 -30.90 13.77
N VAL A 51 5.95 -31.47 12.74
CA VAL A 51 5.66 -32.92 12.68
C VAL A 51 6.95 -33.76 12.69
N ARG A 52 8.05 -33.24 12.13
CA ARG A 52 9.37 -33.90 12.16
C ARG A 52 10.22 -33.56 13.40
N GLY A 53 9.67 -32.84 14.38
CA GLY A 53 10.41 -32.42 15.58
C GLY A 53 11.57 -31.46 15.29
N ARG A 54 11.51 -30.69 14.21
CA ARG A 54 12.54 -29.72 13.78
C ARG A 54 12.09 -28.30 14.07
N SER A 55 13.05 -27.39 14.25
CA SER A 55 12.77 -25.97 14.50
C SER A 55 12.08 -25.26 13.34
N THR A 56 11.14 -24.37 13.68
CA THR A 56 10.35 -23.57 12.72
C THR A 56 10.97 -22.22 12.41
N ASP A 57 12.06 -21.83 13.07
CA ASP A 57 12.67 -20.49 12.98
C ASP A 57 12.79 -19.95 11.55
N HIS A 58 13.15 -20.83 10.60
CA HIS A 58 13.30 -20.43 9.20
C HIS A 58 11.95 -20.20 8.49
N ALA A 59 10.92 -20.99 8.84
CA ALA A 59 9.56 -20.80 8.35
C ALA A 59 8.95 -19.53 8.94
N ASP A 60 9.18 -19.27 10.23
CA ASP A 60 8.68 -18.07 10.92
C ASP A 60 9.31 -16.80 10.34
N ARG A 61 10.63 -16.79 10.10
CA ARG A 61 11.30 -15.68 9.40
C ARG A 61 10.76 -15.45 8.00
N ARG A 62 10.46 -16.51 7.25
CA ARG A 62 9.87 -16.39 5.90
C ARG A 62 8.45 -15.84 5.94
N LEU A 63 7.67 -16.26 6.94
CA LEU A 63 6.33 -15.75 7.16
C LEU A 63 6.37 -14.25 7.47
N GLU A 64 7.23 -13.82 8.40
CA GLU A 64 7.40 -12.42 8.76
C GLU A 64 7.91 -11.58 7.58
N SER A 65 8.87 -12.09 6.82
CA SER A 65 9.36 -11.43 5.60
C SER A 65 8.28 -11.29 4.53
N ALA A 66 7.37 -12.28 4.39
CA ALA A 66 6.28 -12.20 3.43
C ALA A 66 5.24 -11.14 3.82
N TRP A 67 4.92 -11.02 5.12
CA TRP A 67 4.06 -9.95 5.63
C TRP A 67 4.69 -8.57 5.47
N SER A 68 5.97 -8.42 5.84
CA SER A 68 6.71 -7.17 5.67
C SER A 68 6.80 -6.74 4.19
N SER A 69 6.96 -7.69 3.27
CA SER A 69 6.93 -7.41 1.83
C SER A 69 5.58 -6.84 1.39
N ALA A 70 4.47 -7.39 1.89
CA ALA A 70 3.12 -6.93 1.55
C ALA A 70 2.84 -5.53 2.09
N GLU A 71 3.24 -5.26 3.34
CA GLU A 71 3.16 -3.93 3.94
C GLU A 71 3.98 -2.92 3.13
N THR A 72 5.23 -3.25 2.79
CA THR A 72 6.12 -2.37 2.01
C THR A 72 5.51 -2.01 0.66
N ARG A 73 4.93 -2.98 -0.05
CA ARG A 73 4.26 -2.75 -1.34
C ARG A 73 3.08 -1.78 -1.19
N LEU A 74 2.23 -1.99 -0.19
CA LEU A 74 1.06 -1.13 0.04
C LEU A 74 1.46 0.30 0.43
N ILE A 75 2.50 0.45 1.25
CA ILE A 75 3.07 1.76 1.60
C ILE A 75 3.57 2.47 0.33
N ALA A 76 4.33 1.76 -0.52
CA ALA A 76 4.81 2.33 -1.78
C ALA A 76 3.67 2.77 -2.70
N GLU A 77 2.58 1.98 -2.79
CA GLU A 77 1.38 2.32 -3.55
C GLU A 77 0.68 3.59 -2.98
N ILE A 78 0.57 3.71 -1.65
CA ILE A 78 0.04 4.90 -0.98
C ILE A 78 0.89 6.13 -1.27
N THR A 79 2.23 6.02 -1.17
CA THR A 79 3.15 7.13 -1.43
C THR A 79 3.07 7.60 -2.88
N ALA A 80 2.93 6.67 -3.84
CA ALA A 80 2.72 7.02 -5.24
C ALA A 80 1.42 7.82 -5.44
N LEU A 81 0.31 7.38 -4.85
CA LEU A 81 -0.98 8.10 -4.92
C LEU A 81 -0.93 9.47 -4.24
N GLN A 82 -0.24 9.58 -3.11
CA GLN A 82 -0.04 10.87 -2.43
C GLN A 82 0.77 11.86 -3.29
N THR A 83 1.74 11.35 -4.04
CA THR A 83 2.54 12.15 -4.97
C THR A 83 1.69 12.65 -6.13
N GLU A 84 0.82 11.78 -6.71
CA GLU A 84 -0.14 12.16 -7.75
C GLU A 84 -1.11 13.25 -7.26
N ARG A 85 -1.68 13.05 -6.05
CA ARG A 85 -2.55 14.06 -5.41
C ARG A 85 -1.85 15.41 -5.28
N GLN A 86 -0.60 15.41 -4.84
CA GLN A 86 0.16 16.64 -4.67
C GLN A 86 0.37 17.35 -6.01
N ARG A 87 0.68 16.60 -7.07
CA ARG A 87 0.82 17.15 -8.43
C ARG A 87 -0.44 17.87 -8.92
N ILE A 88 -1.62 17.25 -8.74
CA ILE A 88 -2.91 17.85 -9.12
C ILE A 88 -3.13 19.17 -8.36
N VAL A 89 -2.80 19.20 -7.06
CA VAL A 89 -2.94 20.41 -6.24
C VAL A 89 -1.99 21.51 -6.69
N THR A 90 -0.73 21.18 -7.00
CA THR A 90 0.26 22.16 -7.47
C THR A 90 -0.09 22.73 -8.83
N GLU A 91 -0.59 21.90 -9.76
CA GLU A 91 -1.05 22.34 -11.09
C GLU A 91 -2.23 23.31 -10.98
N ALA A 92 -3.21 23.00 -10.10
CA ALA A 92 -4.34 23.89 -9.84
C ALA A 92 -3.91 25.22 -9.18
N ALA A 93 -2.92 25.18 -8.28
CA ALA A 93 -2.36 26.37 -7.66
C ALA A 93 -1.63 27.27 -8.68
N ALA A 94 -0.87 26.67 -9.60
CA ALA A 94 -0.20 27.38 -10.70
C ALA A 94 -1.20 28.03 -11.68
N ALA A 95 -2.28 27.33 -12.03
CA ALA A 95 -3.34 27.91 -12.87
C ALA A 95 -4.03 29.11 -12.17
N LYS A 96 -4.20 29.03 -10.85
CA LYS A 96 -4.77 30.14 -10.06
C LYS A 96 -3.83 31.35 -9.99
N SER A 97 -2.51 31.13 -9.84
CA SER A 97 -1.54 32.24 -9.83
C SER A 97 -1.45 32.92 -11.20
N ALA A 98 -1.40 32.15 -12.29
CA ALA A 98 -1.35 32.67 -13.65
C ALA A 98 -2.56 33.56 -14.01
N LYS A 99 -3.77 33.17 -13.56
CA LYS A 99 -4.97 34.00 -13.76
C LYS A 99 -4.98 35.26 -12.88
N LYS A 100 -4.38 35.20 -11.69
CA LYS A 100 -4.24 36.37 -10.82
C LYS A 100 -3.26 37.39 -11.39
N SER A 101 -2.18 36.94 -12.05
CA SER A 101 -1.23 37.83 -12.73
C SER A 101 -1.78 38.48 -14.00
N SER A 102 -2.82 37.92 -14.64
CA SER A 102 -3.43 38.50 -15.85
C SER A 102 -4.62 39.45 -15.58
N GLY A 103 -5.02 39.63 -14.32
CA GLY A 103 -6.23 40.38 -13.93
C GLY A 103 -5.97 41.49 -12.92
N TRP A 104 -4.72 41.93 -12.76
CA TRP A 104 -4.34 42.98 -11.81
C TRP A 104 -3.57 44.15 -12.45
N TRP A 105 -3.87 44.43 -13.71
CA TRP A 105 -3.80 45.75 -14.34
C TRP A 105 -5.19 46.12 -14.85
#